data_AF-S7XNB5-F1
#
_entry.id   AF-S7XNB5-F1
#
_cell.length_a   1.000
_cell.length_b   1.000
_cell.length_c   1.000
_cell.angle_alpha   90.00
_cell.angle_beta   90.00
_cell.angle_gamma   90.00
#
_symmetry.space_group_name_H-M   'P 1'
#
loop_
_entity.id
_entity.type
_entity.pdbx_description
1 polymer ?
#
loop_
_entity_poly.entity_id
_entity_poly.type
_entity_poly.pdbx_seq_one_letter_code
_entity_poly.pdbx_strand_id
1 'polypeptide(L)'
;MNRPENRLIRTALEVVCKKSKDASNWKLAQELRLMTNEIPRSQKIKQDFRQWQSGRLLALYAEIKPWTELILGEYMPVSTQGEWRGMSLLFPMEKLFEHYVAYHLRRNLPEYTVKTQYATEYICQHQERCIFKLKPDIFIEFLNAKPIVMDTKWKLIDQSDRAGRYGLKDSDIQQMFAYSHYYLKHDSDVVLVYPYRKDKFTQPLEL
;
A
#
# COMPACT_ATOMS: atom_id res chain seq x y z
N MET A 1 32.05 4.04 -15.78
CA MET A 1 30.78 3.95 -16.55
C MET A 1 30.20 2.54 -16.52
N ASN A 2 30.98 1.50 -16.84
CA ASN A 2 30.57 0.10 -16.75
C ASN A 2 30.59 -0.45 -15.30
N ARG A 3 29.56 -0.14 -14.51
CA ARG A 3 29.35 -0.65 -13.15
C ARG A 3 28.05 -1.48 -13.09
N PRO A 4 27.89 -2.40 -12.11
CA PRO A 4 26.69 -3.23 -11.98
C PRO A 4 25.39 -2.42 -12.01
N GLU A 5 25.34 -1.29 -11.31
CA GLU A 5 24.16 -0.42 -11.22
C GLU A 5 23.74 0.10 -12.60
N ASN A 6 24.71 0.60 -13.36
CA ASN A 6 24.49 1.14 -14.69
C ASN A 6 24.08 0.06 -15.69
N ARG A 7 24.70 -1.13 -15.62
CA ARG A 7 24.30 -2.28 -16.46
C ARG A 7 22.86 -2.69 -16.20
N LEU A 8 22.45 -2.70 -14.93
CA LEU A 8 21.08 -3.03 -14.53
C LEU A 8 20.08 -1.96 -14.98
N ILE A 9 20.37 -0.67 -14.75
CA ILE A 9 19.52 0.44 -15.22
C ILE A 9 19.39 0.40 -16.75
N ARG A 10 20.49 0.19 -17.48
CA ARG A 10 20.46 -0.01 -18.94
C ARG A 10 19.52 -1.14 -19.34
N THR A 11 19.62 -2.28 -18.66
CA THR A 11 18.81 -3.45 -18.95
C THR A 11 17.33 -3.18 -18.64
N ALA A 12 17.03 -2.47 -17.54
CA ALA A 12 15.67 -2.08 -17.18
C ALA A 12 15.05 -1.14 -18.23
N LEU A 13 15.79 -0.13 -18.70
CA LEU A 13 15.33 0.77 -19.77
C LEU A 13 14.95 0.02 -21.05
N GLU A 14 15.68 -1.03 -21.40
CA GLU A 14 15.34 -1.86 -22.55
C GLU A 14 14.05 -2.66 -22.37
N VAL A 15 13.78 -3.15 -21.15
CA VAL A 15 12.52 -3.79 -20.81
C VAL A 15 11.38 -2.78 -20.90
N VAL A 16 11.56 -1.57 -20.37
CA VAL A 16 10.56 -0.48 -20.46
C VAL A 16 10.27 -0.12 -21.91
N CYS A 17 11.30 0.06 -22.75
CA CYS A 17 11.13 0.34 -24.18
C CYS A 17 10.32 -0.75 -24.90
N LYS A 18 10.47 -2.02 -24.51
CA LYS A 18 9.76 -3.15 -25.13
C LYS A 18 8.33 -3.30 -24.65
N LYS A 19 8.05 -2.94 -23.38
CA LYS A 19 6.75 -3.18 -22.73
C LYS A 19 5.85 -1.97 -22.66
N SER A 20 6.38 -0.75 -22.75
CA SER A 20 5.59 0.47 -22.67
C SER A 20 4.61 0.57 -23.84
N LYS A 21 3.33 0.79 -23.53
CA LYS A 21 2.29 1.12 -24.51
C LYS A 21 1.99 2.62 -24.59
N ASP A 22 2.49 3.39 -23.63
CA ASP A 22 2.36 4.84 -23.61
C ASP A 22 3.49 5.48 -24.43
N ALA A 23 3.13 6.35 -25.37
CA ALA A 23 4.06 6.96 -26.33
C ALA A 23 5.06 7.91 -25.66
N SER A 24 4.62 8.67 -24.65
CA SER A 24 5.46 9.62 -23.91
C SER A 24 6.52 8.88 -23.10
N ASN A 25 6.11 7.85 -22.36
CA ASN A 25 7.01 6.99 -21.60
C ASN A 25 7.96 6.21 -22.51
N TRP A 26 7.48 5.73 -23.65
CA TRP A 26 8.33 5.06 -24.64
C TRP A 26 9.41 6.01 -25.18
N LYS A 27 9.03 7.24 -25.55
CA LYS A 27 9.97 8.25 -26.06
C LYS A 27 11.04 8.60 -25.01
N LEU A 28 10.63 8.85 -23.77
CA LEU A 28 11.56 9.14 -22.68
C LEU A 28 12.51 7.96 -22.42
N ALA A 29 11.99 6.74 -22.36
CA ALA A 29 12.80 5.55 -22.17
C ALA A 29 13.80 5.34 -23.33
N GLN A 30 13.38 5.65 -24.56
CA GLN A 30 14.22 5.59 -25.75
C GLN A 30 15.35 6.62 -25.69
N GLU A 31 15.08 7.86 -25.31
CA GLU A 31 16.09 8.91 -25.13
C GLU A 31 17.12 8.52 -24.06
N LEU A 32 16.65 8.09 -22.88
CA LEU A 32 17.53 7.60 -21.80
C LEU A 32 18.32 6.36 -22.22
N ARG A 33 17.74 5.49 -23.03
CA ARG A 33 18.45 4.36 -23.63
C ARG A 33 19.55 4.87 -24.57
N LEU A 34 19.30 5.83 -25.43
CA LEU A 34 20.34 6.34 -26.32
C LEU A 34 21.49 7.00 -25.53
N MET A 35 21.20 7.74 -24.48
CA MET A 35 22.21 8.33 -23.58
C MET A 35 23.08 7.28 -22.87
N THR A 36 22.57 6.07 -22.67
CA THR A 36 23.25 4.96 -21.98
C THR A 36 23.82 3.91 -22.94
N ASN A 37 23.95 4.22 -24.24
CA ASN A 37 24.31 3.22 -25.25
C ASN A 37 25.71 2.59 -25.08
N GLU A 38 26.66 3.34 -24.54
CA GLU A 38 28.02 2.87 -24.25
C GLU A 38 28.09 1.91 -23.04
N ILE A 39 27.01 1.81 -22.26
CA ILE A 39 26.93 0.91 -21.12
C ILE A 39 26.43 -0.46 -21.61
N PRO A 40 27.19 -1.55 -21.39
CA PRO A 40 26.72 -2.87 -21.77
C PRO A 40 25.49 -3.29 -20.94
N ARG A 41 24.64 -4.12 -21.53
CA ARG A 41 23.54 -4.77 -20.81
C ARG A 41 24.09 -5.70 -19.73
N SER A 42 23.35 -5.87 -18.64
CA SER A 42 23.63 -6.90 -17.65
C SER A 42 23.41 -8.28 -18.26
N GLN A 43 24.44 -9.13 -18.18
CA GLN A 43 24.36 -10.54 -18.60
C GLN A 43 23.96 -11.44 -17.42
N LYS A 44 24.13 -10.96 -16.18
CA LYS A 44 23.91 -11.72 -14.94
C LYS A 44 23.18 -10.84 -13.93
N ILE A 45 21.90 -10.57 -14.18
CA ILE A 45 21.06 -9.65 -13.40
C ILE A 45 21.17 -9.91 -11.88
N LYS A 46 21.03 -11.17 -11.43
CA LYS A 46 21.14 -11.53 -10.01
C LYS A 46 22.50 -11.20 -9.40
N GLN A 47 23.58 -11.43 -10.14
CA GLN A 47 24.94 -11.16 -9.67
C GLN A 47 25.19 -9.65 -9.62
N ASP A 48 24.76 -8.92 -10.64
CA ASP A 48 24.91 -7.46 -10.67
C ASP A 48 24.12 -6.80 -9.53
N PHE A 49 22.93 -7.29 -9.15
CA PHE A 49 22.20 -6.77 -7.99
C PHE A 49 22.91 -7.05 -6.66
N ARG A 50 23.52 -8.24 -6.51
CA ARG A 50 24.34 -8.57 -5.33
C ARG A 50 25.57 -7.67 -5.21
N GLN A 51 26.09 -7.19 -6.34
CA GLN A 51 27.24 -6.29 -6.39
C GLN A 51 26.84 -4.80 -6.35
N TRP A 52 25.54 -4.48 -6.28
CA TRP A 52 25.05 -3.11 -6.20
C TRP A 52 25.54 -2.45 -4.91
N GLN A 53 26.39 -1.44 -5.04
CA GLN A 53 26.97 -0.76 -3.89
C GLN A 53 26.00 0.29 -3.33
N SER A 54 26.04 0.50 -2.02
CA SER A 54 25.28 1.55 -1.34
C SER A 54 26.26 2.45 -0.60
N GLY A 55 26.05 3.77 -0.67
CA GLY A 55 26.94 4.74 -0.01
C GLY A 55 26.59 6.17 -0.38
N ARG A 56 27.19 7.15 0.32
CA ARG A 56 26.89 8.59 0.17
C ARG A 56 27.11 9.10 -1.25
N LEU A 57 28.12 8.58 -1.96
CA LEU A 57 28.43 8.91 -3.36
C LEU A 57 27.47 8.26 -4.37
N LEU A 58 26.65 7.31 -3.93
CA LEU A 58 25.67 6.57 -4.73
C LEU A 58 24.24 6.85 -4.27
N ALA A 59 24.01 7.94 -3.51
CA ALA A 59 22.69 8.29 -3.00
C ALA A 59 21.64 8.42 -4.12
N LEU A 60 22.04 8.94 -5.28
CA LEU A 60 21.16 9.03 -6.47
C LEU A 60 20.72 7.66 -7.01
N TYR A 61 21.51 6.60 -6.77
CA TYR A 61 21.15 5.24 -7.17
C TYR A 61 20.17 4.58 -6.18
N ALA A 62 20.03 5.11 -4.96
CA ALA A 62 19.15 4.54 -3.95
C ALA A 62 17.68 4.61 -4.37
N GLU A 63 17.27 5.71 -5.00
CA GLU A 63 15.87 5.91 -5.43
C GLU A 63 15.50 5.07 -6.66
N ILE A 64 16.44 4.83 -7.58
CA ILE A 64 16.17 4.07 -8.81
C ILE A 64 16.30 2.55 -8.61
N LYS A 65 17.02 2.11 -7.57
CA LYS A 65 17.24 0.67 -7.31
C LYS A 65 15.93 -0.12 -7.19
N PRO A 66 14.94 0.28 -6.36
CA PRO A 66 13.68 -0.46 -6.25
C PRO A 66 12.94 -0.57 -7.58
N TRP A 67 12.93 0.49 -8.39
CA TRP A 67 12.30 0.45 -9.73
C TRP A 67 13.04 -0.48 -10.68
N THR A 68 14.37 -0.50 -10.61
CA THR A 68 15.20 -1.41 -11.40
C THR A 68 14.95 -2.86 -11.00
N GLU A 69 14.87 -3.13 -9.68
CA GLU A 69 14.49 -4.44 -9.13
C GLU A 69 13.07 -4.84 -9.55
N LEU A 70 12.13 -3.89 -9.64
CA LEU A 70 10.74 -4.16 -10.03
C LEU A 70 10.67 -4.60 -11.49
N ILE A 71 11.26 -3.79 -12.36
CA ILE A 71 11.23 -3.98 -13.81
C ILE A 71 11.96 -5.27 -14.20
N LEU A 72 13.09 -5.56 -13.55
CA LEU A 72 13.88 -6.76 -13.82
C LEU A 72 13.45 -7.97 -12.97
N GLY A 73 12.55 -7.78 -12.00
CA GLY A 73 12.09 -8.82 -11.08
C GLY A 73 11.36 -9.96 -11.77
N GLU A 74 10.70 -9.73 -12.91
CA GLU A 74 10.12 -10.79 -13.74
C GLU A 74 11.17 -11.79 -14.28
N TYR A 75 12.44 -11.36 -14.38
CA TYR A 75 13.56 -12.20 -14.82
C TYR A 75 14.28 -12.90 -13.65
N MET A 76 13.79 -12.76 -12.42
CA MET A 76 14.33 -13.43 -11.25
C MET A 76 13.49 -14.68 -10.93
N PRO A 77 14.02 -15.90 -11.16
CA PRO A 77 13.40 -17.11 -10.63
C PRO A 77 13.19 -16.95 -9.13
N VAL A 78 11.95 -17.14 -8.67
CA VAL A 78 11.55 -17.23 -7.27
C VAL A 78 12.30 -18.42 -6.68
N SER A 79 13.48 -18.21 -6.12
CA SER A 79 14.22 -19.26 -5.42
C SER A 79 13.60 -19.44 -4.05
N THR A 80 13.08 -20.64 -3.79
CA THR A 80 12.40 -21.06 -2.56
C THR A 80 13.33 -21.26 -1.35
N GLN A 81 14.60 -20.88 -1.41
CA GLN A 81 15.52 -20.94 -0.27
C GLN A 81 16.52 -19.78 -0.35
N GLY A 82 16.32 -18.78 0.51
CA GLY A 82 17.20 -17.61 0.65
C GLY A 82 16.41 -16.31 0.67
N GLU A 83 16.81 -15.40 1.55
CA GLU A 83 16.19 -14.10 1.87
C GLU A 83 16.20 -13.07 0.72
N TRP A 84 16.07 -13.50 -0.53
CA TRP A 84 15.84 -12.62 -1.65
C TRP A 84 14.42 -12.80 -2.14
N ARG A 85 13.53 -12.04 -1.50
CA ARG A 85 12.21 -11.73 -2.07
C ARG A 85 12.49 -10.99 -3.38
N GLY A 86 12.50 -11.71 -4.51
CA GLY A 86 12.16 -11.07 -5.78
C GLY A 86 10.88 -10.29 -5.52
N MET A 87 10.82 -9.02 -5.93
CA MET A 87 9.67 -8.16 -5.68
C MET A 87 8.45 -8.70 -6.44
N SER A 88 7.87 -9.79 -5.95
CA SER A 88 6.44 -9.95 -6.03
C SER A 88 5.91 -8.75 -5.28
N LEU A 89 5.22 -7.89 -6.01
CA LEU A 89 4.50 -6.72 -5.53
C LEU A 89 3.31 -7.18 -4.66
N LEU A 90 3.55 -8.10 -3.72
CA LEU A 90 2.63 -8.50 -2.66
C LEU A 90 2.63 -7.35 -1.66
N PHE A 91 2.10 -6.21 -2.09
CA PHE A 91 1.69 -5.21 -1.14
C PHE A 91 0.63 -5.86 -0.26
N PRO A 92 0.73 -5.72 1.08
CA PRO A 92 -0.41 -6.00 1.93
C PRO A 92 -1.54 -5.08 1.49
N MET A 93 -2.47 -5.60 0.70
CA MET A 93 -3.48 -4.79 -0.01
C MET A 93 -4.41 -4.09 0.97
N GLU A 94 -4.61 -4.71 2.13
CA GLU A 94 -5.28 -4.12 3.29
C GLU A 94 -4.59 -2.81 3.70
N LYS A 95 -3.26 -2.84 3.85
CA LYS A 95 -2.49 -1.64 4.22
C LYS A 95 -2.42 -0.63 3.09
N LEU A 96 -2.31 -1.07 1.84
CA LEU A 96 -2.34 -0.15 0.71
C LEU A 96 -3.67 0.60 0.65
N PHE A 97 -4.78 -0.10 0.88
CA PHE A 97 -6.11 0.48 0.91
C PHE A 97 -6.30 1.44 2.09
N GLU A 98 -5.86 1.08 3.29
CA GLU A 98 -5.81 1.98 4.47
C GLU A 98 -5.10 3.30 4.14
N HIS A 99 -3.89 3.22 3.57
CA HIS A 99 -3.11 4.41 3.22
C HIS A 99 -3.78 5.22 2.12
N TYR A 100 -4.38 4.56 1.13
CA TYR A 100 -5.12 5.22 0.05
C TYR A 100 -6.30 6.02 0.60
N VAL A 101 -7.13 5.42 1.46
CA VAL A 101 -8.28 6.09 2.09
C VAL A 101 -7.80 7.27 2.94
N ALA A 102 -6.79 7.07 3.79
CA ALA A 102 -6.25 8.14 4.63
C ALA A 102 -5.66 9.31 3.82
N TYR A 103 -4.95 9.01 2.72
CA TYR A 103 -4.42 10.02 1.81
C TYR A 103 -5.54 10.89 1.21
N HIS A 104 -6.61 10.25 0.72
CA HIS A 104 -7.75 10.98 0.15
C HIS A 104 -8.52 11.77 1.20
N LEU A 105 -8.69 11.24 2.42
CA LEU A 105 -9.34 11.97 3.52
C LEU A 105 -8.55 13.24 3.88
N ARG A 106 -7.23 13.14 4.08
CA ARG A 106 -6.37 14.30 4.37
C ARG A 106 -6.45 15.38 3.30
N ARG A 107 -6.53 14.98 2.03
CA ARG A 107 -6.58 15.90 0.90
C ARG A 107 -7.93 16.61 0.77
N ASN A 108 -9.03 15.92 1.06
CA ASN A 108 -10.38 16.44 0.85
C ASN A 108 -11.01 17.04 2.12
N LEU A 109 -10.42 16.78 3.30
CA LEU A 109 -10.88 17.28 4.59
C LEU A 109 -9.75 18.07 5.29
N PRO A 110 -9.30 19.21 4.72
CA PRO A 110 -8.13 19.93 5.22
C PRO A 110 -8.33 20.51 6.63
N GLU A 111 -9.58 20.72 7.03
CA GLU A 111 -9.93 21.24 8.36
C GLU A 111 -9.91 20.15 9.45
N TYR A 112 -9.86 18.88 9.05
CA TYR A 112 -9.90 17.72 9.95
C TYR A 112 -8.50 17.13 10.15
N THR A 113 -8.23 16.64 11.37
CA THR A 113 -6.99 15.92 11.68
C THR A 113 -7.19 14.43 11.50
N VAL A 114 -6.57 13.85 10.46
CA VAL A 114 -6.68 12.42 10.10
C VAL A 114 -5.45 11.62 10.59
N LYS A 115 -5.65 10.76 11.60
CA LYS A 115 -4.61 9.94 12.24
C LYS A 115 -4.74 8.46 11.84
N THR A 116 -3.65 7.81 11.40
CA THR A 116 -3.63 6.38 11.01
C THR A 116 -2.88 5.45 11.98
N GLN A 117 -2.21 6.01 12.98
CA GLN A 117 -1.49 5.24 14.00
C GLN A 117 -2.15 5.39 15.38
N TYR A 118 -3.45 5.65 15.38
CA TYR A 118 -4.20 5.94 16.59
C TYR A 118 -4.47 4.65 17.36
N ALA A 119 -3.85 4.51 18.53
CA ALA A 119 -3.91 3.31 19.34
C ALA A 119 -3.66 3.68 20.81
N THR A 120 -4.66 4.29 21.44
CA THR A 120 -4.61 4.77 22.84
C THR A 120 -5.42 3.90 23.80
N GLU A 121 -6.45 3.20 23.31
CA GLU A 121 -7.38 2.44 24.14
C GLU A 121 -7.05 0.94 24.19
N TYR A 122 -7.49 0.30 25.27
CA TYR A 122 -7.27 -1.12 25.56
C TYR A 122 -8.55 -1.73 26.13
N ILE A 123 -8.88 -2.96 25.74
CA ILE A 123 -10.13 -3.59 26.18
C ILE A 123 -10.05 -4.02 27.65
N CYS A 124 -8.90 -4.50 28.11
CA CYS A 124 -8.76 -5.12 29.43
C CYS A 124 -7.44 -4.74 30.09
N GLN A 125 -7.38 -4.86 31.42
CA GLN A 125 -6.18 -4.75 32.22
C GLN A 125 -5.96 -6.06 32.98
N HIS A 126 -4.75 -6.59 32.93
CA HIS A 126 -4.35 -7.79 33.66
C HIS A 126 -3.06 -7.51 34.43
N GLN A 127 -3.08 -7.68 35.75
CA GLN A 127 -1.93 -7.42 36.63
C GLN A 127 -1.30 -6.05 36.34
N GLU A 128 -2.14 -5.01 36.36
CA GLU A 128 -1.80 -3.61 36.06
C GLU A 128 -1.35 -3.32 34.62
N ARG A 129 -1.19 -4.34 33.76
CA ARG A 129 -0.84 -4.17 32.34
C ARG A 129 -2.08 -4.11 31.46
N CYS A 130 -2.18 -3.09 30.62
CA CYS A 130 -3.23 -3.01 29.60
C CYS A 130 -2.98 -4.03 28.49
N ILE A 131 -4.00 -4.81 28.15
CA ILE A 131 -3.97 -5.87 27.13
C ILE A 131 -5.13 -5.69 26.14
N PHE A 132 -5.00 -6.33 24.97
CA PHE A 132 -5.94 -6.18 23.85
C PHE A 132 -6.10 -4.72 23.41
N LYS A 133 -5.01 -4.19 22.86
CA LYS A 133 -4.94 -2.82 22.36
C LYS A 133 -5.88 -2.64 21.16
N LEU A 134 -6.73 -1.62 21.25
CA LEU A 134 -7.55 -1.19 20.12
C LEU A 134 -6.71 -0.29 19.21
N LYS A 135 -6.86 -0.51 17.91
CA LYS A 135 -6.20 0.27 16.88
C LYS A 135 -7.12 0.39 15.67
N PRO A 136 -7.95 1.44 15.59
CA PRO A 136 -8.64 1.75 14.34
C PRO A 136 -7.63 2.07 13.23
N ASP A 137 -8.02 1.82 11.99
CA ASP A 137 -7.21 2.20 10.83
C ASP A 137 -7.11 3.72 10.71
N ILE A 138 -8.20 4.44 11.00
CA ILE A 138 -8.28 5.90 10.87
C ILE A 138 -9.10 6.49 12.02
N PHE A 139 -8.56 7.53 12.64
CA PHE A 139 -9.25 8.38 13.60
C PHE A 139 -9.26 9.83 13.10
N ILE A 140 -10.45 10.44 13.05
CA ILE A 140 -10.65 11.79 12.55
C ILE A 140 -11.11 12.69 13.70
N GLU A 141 -10.39 13.78 13.92
CA GLU A 141 -10.74 14.82 14.90
C GLU A 141 -11.02 16.16 14.19
N PHE A 142 -11.94 16.93 14.75
CA PHE A 142 -12.20 18.31 14.34
C PHE A 142 -12.43 19.17 15.59
N LEU A 143 -11.96 20.43 15.56
CA LEU A 143 -11.91 21.30 16.75
C LEU A 143 -13.29 21.50 17.40
N ASN A 144 -14.38 21.43 16.63
CA ASN A 144 -15.74 21.70 17.09
C ASN A 144 -16.75 20.61 16.68
N ALA A 145 -16.30 19.38 16.42
CA ALA A 145 -17.20 18.27 16.14
C ALA A 145 -16.74 17.01 16.86
N LYS A 146 -17.67 16.06 16.99
CA LYS A 146 -17.37 14.77 17.59
C LYS A 146 -16.38 14.01 16.70
N PRO A 147 -15.43 13.26 17.30
CA PRO A 147 -14.48 12.48 16.53
C PRO A 147 -15.18 11.33 15.79
N ILE A 148 -14.59 10.87 14.69
CA ILE A 148 -15.09 9.75 13.91
C ILE A 148 -14.02 8.66 13.87
N VAL A 149 -14.42 7.42 14.08
CA VAL A 149 -13.54 6.26 13.88
C VAL A 149 -13.87 5.62 12.54
N MET A 150 -12.86 5.27 11.76
CA MET A 150 -13.05 4.50 10.52
C MET A 150 -12.12 3.29 10.47
N ASP A 151 -12.64 2.20 9.91
CA ASP A 151 -11.88 0.97 9.67
C ASP A 151 -12.07 0.53 8.20
N THR A 152 -10.98 0.15 7.56
CA THR A 152 -10.95 -0.16 6.13
C THR A 152 -10.87 -1.67 5.93
N LYS A 153 -11.69 -2.20 5.02
CA LYS A 153 -11.70 -3.62 4.70
C LYS A 153 -11.41 -3.83 3.22
N TRP A 154 -10.34 -4.56 2.91
CA TRP A 154 -10.01 -4.97 1.53
C TRP A 154 -10.83 -6.18 1.10
N LYS A 155 -12.14 -6.00 0.96
CA LYS A 155 -13.09 -6.98 0.41
C LYS A 155 -14.26 -6.28 -0.23
N LEU A 156 -14.91 -6.93 -1.18
CA LEU A 156 -16.14 -6.42 -1.77
C LEU A 156 -17.34 -6.85 -0.92
N ILE A 157 -18.23 -5.92 -0.68
CA ILE A 157 -19.60 -6.20 -0.24
C ILE A 157 -20.49 -6.40 -1.46
N ASP A 158 -21.57 -7.15 -1.30
CA ASP A 158 -22.51 -7.47 -2.38
C ASP A 158 -23.94 -7.21 -1.92
N GLN A 159 -24.57 -6.19 -2.50
CA GLN A 159 -25.93 -5.78 -2.18
C GLN A 159 -26.99 -6.87 -2.48
N SER A 160 -26.69 -7.80 -3.39
CA SER A 160 -27.60 -8.90 -3.73
C SER A 160 -27.50 -10.11 -2.77
N ASP A 161 -26.41 -10.21 -2.00
CA ASP A 161 -26.13 -11.35 -1.14
C ASP A 161 -26.78 -11.22 0.25
N ARG A 162 -28.11 -11.22 0.31
CA ARG A 162 -28.84 -11.13 1.58
C ARG A 162 -28.53 -12.31 2.52
N ALA A 163 -28.40 -13.52 1.98
CA ALA A 163 -28.12 -14.73 2.74
C ALA A 163 -26.72 -14.70 3.37
N GLY A 164 -25.72 -14.18 2.66
CA GLY A 164 -24.37 -13.91 3.16
C GLY A 164 -24.21 -12.58 3.89
N ARG A 165 -25.32 -11.92 4.28
CA ARG A 165 -25.33 -10.62 4.98
C ARG A 165 -24.50 -9.56 4.28
N TYR A 166 -24.59 -9.54 2.96
CA TYR A 166 -23.93 -8.61 2.06
C TYR A 166 -22.39 -8.67 2.09
N GLY A 167 -21.80 -9.72 2.67
CA GLY A 167 -20.36 -9.85 2.89
C GLY A 167 -19.85 -9.18 4.18
N LEU A 168 -20.75 -8.69 5.04
CA LEU A 168 -20.43 -8.17 6.37
C LEU A 168 -20.12 -9.34 7.32
N LYS A 169 -19.01 -9.24 8.06
CA LYS A 169 -18.61 -10.27 9.04
C LYS A 169 -18.99 -9.80 10.44
N ASP A 170 -19.44 -10.74 11.29
CA ASP A 170 -19.73 -10.45 12.71
C ASP A 170 -18.53 -9.83 13.43
N SER A 171 -17.32 -10.27 13.10
CA SER A 171 -16.09 -9.70 13.64
C SER A 171 -15.94 -8.22 13.32
N ASP A 172 -16.36 -7.77 12.13
CA ASP A 172 -16.27 -6.36 11.73
C ASP A 172 -17.28 -5.53 12.56
N ILE A 173 -18.48 -6.05 12.76
CA ILE A 173 -19.53 -5.38 13.56
C ILE A 173 -19.15 -5.32 15.05
N GLN A 174 -18.61 -6.41 15.60
CA GLN A 174 -18.09 -6.42 16.97
C GLN A 174 -16.95 -5.42 17.16
N GLN A 175 -16.06 -5.31 16.17
CA GLN A 175 -14.98 -4.33 16.18
C GLN A 175 -15.52 -2.89 16.13
N MET A 176 -16.57 -2.62 15.34
CA MET A 176 -17.24 -1.31 15.35
C MET A 176 -17.81 -0.97 16.73
N PHE A 177 -18.47 -1.92 17.38
CA PHE A 177 -19.01 -1.72 18.73
C PHE A 177 -17.89 -1.37 19.73
N ALA A 178 -16.78 -2.11 19.70
CA ALA A 178 -15.63 -1.82 20.55
C ALA A 178 -15.09 -0.39 20.29
N TYR A 179 -14.92 0.01 19.03
CA TYR A 179 -14.48 1.38 18.74
C TYR A 179 -15.47 2.44 19.22
N SER A 180 -16.77 2.23 18.97
CA SER A 180 -17.83 3.13 19.42
C SER A 180 -17.80 3.30 20.95
N HIS A 181 -17.65 2.21 21.70
CA HIS A 181 -17.62 2.23 23.16
C HIS A 181 -16.37 2.94 23.69
N TYR A 182 -15.18 2.48 23.29
CA TYR A 182 -13.91 2.89 23.90
C TYR A 182 -13.44 4.26 23.43
N TYR A 183 -13.63 4.62 22.15
CA TYR A 183 -13.17 5.90 21.63
C TYR A 183 -14.24 6.99 21.60
N LEU A 184 -15.50 6.61 21.40
CA LEU A 184 -16.56 7.57 21.09
C LEU A 184 -17.64 7.66 22.17
N LYS A 185 -17.62 6.80 23.19
CA LYS A 185 -18.69 6.70 24.21
C LYS A 185 -20.09 6.60 23.60
N HIS A 186 -20.20 5.96 22.43
CA HIS A 186 -21.42 5.88 21.62
C HIS A 186 -22.01 7.22 21.16
N ASP A 187 -21.25 8.31 21.25
CA ASP A 187 -21.75 9.66 20.97
C ASP A 187 -21.53 10.09 19.51
N SER A 188 -20.79 9.30 18.72
CA SER A 188 -20.39 9.61 17.35
C SER A 188 -20.25 8.36 16.47
N ASP A 189 -19.99 8.58 15.19
CA ASP A 189 -20.04 7.56 14.15
C ASP A 189 -18.77 6.68 14.09
N VAL A 190 -19.01 5.39 13.84
CA VAL A 190 -17.99 4.44 13.39
C VAL A 190 -18.32 4.02 11.97
N VAL A 191 -17.36 4.17 11.05
CA VAL A 191 -17.57 3.94 9.61
C VAL A 191 -16.70 2.79 9.12
N LEU A 192 -17.31 1.83 8.43
CA LEU A 192 -16.56 0.83 7.65
C LEU A 192 -16.42 1.29 6.20
N VAL A 193 -15.20 1.24 5.69
CA VAL A 193 -14.89 1.62 4.30
C VAL A 193 -14.50 0.39 3.50
N TYR A 194 -15.15 0.21 2.35
CA TYR A 194 -14.90 -0.89 1.42
C TYR A 194 -14.48 -0.35 0.04
N PRO A 195 -13.66 -1.08 -0.73
CA PRO A 195 -13.42 -0.74 -2.12
C PRO A 195 -14.72 -0.81 -2.93
N TYR A 196 -14.97 0.23 -3.71
CA TYR A 196 -16.12 0.28 -4.60
C TYR A 196 -15.89 -0.58 -5.85
N ARG A 197 -16.92 -1.34 -6.24
CA ARG A 197 -16.98 -2.01 -7.54
C ARG A 197 -18.35 -1.78 -8.17
N LYS A 198 -18.34 -1.35 -9.43
CA LYS A 198 -19.53 -1.23 -10.26
C LYS A 198 -20.30 -2.57 -10.24
N ASP A 199 -21.62 -2.49 -10.17
CA ASP A 199 -22.58 -3.61 -10.17
C ASP A 199 -22.62 -4.47 -8.88
N LYS A 200 -21.79 -4.19 -7.86
CA LYS A 200 -21.82 -4.93 -6.58
C LYS A 200 -22.58 -4.21 -5.46
N PHE A 201 -22.51 -2.88 -5.44
CA PHE A 201 -23.18 -2.06 -4.43
C PHE A 201 -23.54 -0.73 -5.08
N THR A 202 -24.79 -0.61 -5.55
CA THR A 202 -25.24 0.55 -6.35
C THR A 202 -26.19 1.46 -5.61
N GLN A 203 -26.84 0.96 -4.56
CA GLN A 203 -27.75 1.72 -3.72
C GLN A 203 -27.50 1.41 -2.23
N PRO A 204 -27.87 2.31 -1.31
CA PRO A 204 -27.86 2.00 0.12
C PRO A 204 -28.68 0.75 0.46
N LEU A 205 -28.31 0.05 1.53
CA LEU A 205 -29.13 -1.01 2.10
C LEU A 205 -30.26 -0.38 2.90
N GLU A 206 -31.48 -0.87 2.72
CA GLU A 206 -32.59 -0.60 3.64
C GLU A 206 -32.41 -1.51 4.85
N LEU A 207 -31.88 -0.96 5.95
CA LEU A 207 -31.60 -1.65 7.22
C LEU A 207 -32.57 -1.18 8.31
#